data_AF-A0A6J1XPG6-F1
#
_entry.id   AF-A0A6J1XPG6-F1
#
_cell.length_a   1.000
_cell.length_b   1.000
_cell.length_c   1.000
_cell.angle_alpha   90.00
_cell.angle_beta   90.00
_cell.angle_gamma   90.00
#
_symmetry.space_group_name_H-M   'P 1'
#
loop_
_entity.id
_entity.type
_entity.pdbx_description
1 polymer ?
#
loop_
_entity_poly.entity_id
_entity_poly.type
_entity_poly.pdbx_seq_one_letter_code
_entity_poly.pdbx_strand_id
1 'polypeptide(L)'
;METQRDSPSLGRWSLLLLLLGLVITPATPQTLSYEEAVLRAVDGFNQRSSEKNLYRLLQQDLQPEGDGDPNTPKPVSFKVKETVCPKTTQRPLEQCDFKDNGLVKQCEGTVILDQNRGYFDINCDAILQVSKLGQLGELIQRGGQKIGEKIQNIGQRIRDFFSNLRPRQEA
;
A
#
# COMPACT_ATOMS: atom_id res chain seq x y z
N MET A 1 -5.42 85.10 -7.91
CA MET A 1 -5.76 83.99 -8.83
C MET A 1 -5.11 82.76 -8.24
N GLU A 2 -5.88 81.90 -7.59
CA GLU A 2 -5.44 80.57 -7.16
C GLU A 2 -6.58 79.62 -7.50
N THR A 3 -6.39 78.76 -8.50
CA THR A 3 -7.36 77.76 -8.92
C THR A 3 -7.03 76.45 -8.23
N GLN A 4 -7.75 76.14 -7.15
CA GLN A 4 -7.73 74.82 -6.52
C GLN A 4 -8.53 73.85 -7.39
N ARG A 5 -7.80 72.96 -8.08
CA ARG A 5 -8.37 71.94 -8.95
C ARG A 5 -8.56 70.66 -8.14
N ASP A 6 -9.68 70.57 -7.45
CA ASP A 6 -10.07 69.34 -6.76
C ASP A 6 -10.29 68.23 -7.79
N SER A 7 -9.37 67.26 -7.78
CA SER A 7 -9.41 66.09 -8.66
C SER A 7 -10.27 65.01 -7.99
N PRO A 8 -11.50 64.72 -8.50
CA PRO A 8 -12.39 63.72 -7.90
C PRO A 8 -11.98 62.28 -8.21
N SER A 9 -10.88 62.08 -8.96
CA SER A 9 -10.48 60.76 -9.47
C SER A 9 -9.72 59.93 -8.44
N LEU A 10 -8.80 60.48 -7.63
CA LEU A 10 -7.95 59.64 -6.77
C LEU A 10 -8.73 58.89 -5.66
N GLY A 11 -9.72 59.53 -5.04
CA GLY A 11 -10.49 58.92 -3.95
C GLY A 11 -11.35 57.72 -4.41
N ARG A 12 -11.90 57.79 -5.63
CA ARG A 12 -12.76 56.73 -6.19
C ARG A 12 -11.97 55.49 -6.57
N TRP A 13 -10.73 55.66 -7.07
CA TRP A 13 -9.83 54.56 -7.37
C TRP A 13 -9.27 53.92 -6.09
N SER A 14 -9.01 54.71 -5.05
CA SER A 14 -8.60 54.20 -3.73
C SER A 14 -9.68 53.31 -3.10
N LEU A 15 -10.95 53.72 -3.17
CA LEU A 15 -12.09 52.91 -2.71
C LEU A 15 -12.25 51.61 -3.51
N LEU A 16 -12.02 51.65 -4.83
CA LEU A 16 -12.03 50.46 -5.69
C LEU A 16 -10.91 49.47 -5.34
N LEU A 17 -9.70 49.96 -5.04
CA LEU A 17 -8.57 49.13 -4.61
C LEU A 17 -8.80 48.52 -3.22
N LEU A 18 -9.40 49.29 -2.28
CA LEU A 18 -9.81 48.79 -0.97
C LEU A 18 -10.87 47.69 -1.04
N LEU A 19 -11.85 47.83 -1.95
CA LEU A 19 -12.87 46.80 -2.19
C LEU A 19 -12.29 45.55 -2.87
N LEU A 20 -11.27 45.69 -3.73
CA LEU A 20 -10.58 44.55 -4.36
C LEU A 20 -9.68 43.76 -3.39
N GLY A 21 -9.17 44.40 -2.32
CA GLY A 21 -8.27 43.77 -1.35
C GLY A 21 -8.94 42.81 -0.35
N LEU A 22 -10.28 42.70 -0.37
CA LEU A 22 -11.05 42.01 0.69
C LEU A 22 -11.36 40.53 0.41
N VAL A 23 -10.77 39.92 -0.63
CA VAL A 23 -10.99 38.50 -0.96
C VAL A 23 -9.66 37.74 -0.99
N ILE A 24 -8.90 37.82 0.09
CA ILE A 24 -7.85 36.84 0.37
C ILE A 24 -8.39 35.96 1.48
N THR A 25 -9.06 34.87 1.11
CA THR A 25 -9.34 33.81 2.07
C THR A 25 -8.00 33.20 2.48
N PRO A 26 -7.66 33.16 3.77
CA PRO A 26 -6.46 32.45 4.20
C PRO A 26 -6.64 30.97 3.83
N ALA A 27 -5.69 30.45 3.04
CA ALA A 27 -5.65 29.02 2.74
C ALA A 27 -5.37 28.28 4.06
N THR A 28 -6.37 27.56 4.56
CA THR A 28 -6.17 26.65 5.68
C THR A 28 -5.26 25.52 5.22
N PRO A 29 -4.17 25.20 5.94
CA PRO A 29 -3.35 24.04 5.62
C PRO A 29 -4.22 22.78 5.77
N GLN A 30 -4.50 22.11 4.66
CA GLN A 30 -5.23 20.84 4.68
C GLN A 30 -4.22 19.73 4.95
N THR A 31 -4.43 18.98 6.04
CA THR A 31 -3.59 17.84 6.42
C THR A 31 -4.38 16.57 6.19
N LEU A 32 -3.81 15.65 5.42
CA LEU A 32 -4.38 14.33 5.22
C LEU A 32 -4.17 13.47 6.46
N SER A 33 -5.11 12.59 6.73
CA SER A 33 -4.84 11.41 7.52
C SER A 33 -3.80 10.51 6.82
N TYR A 34 -3.15 9.65 7.60
CA TYR A 34 -2.20 8.68 7.06
C TYR A 34 -2.85 7.74 6.04
N GLU A 35 -4.09 7.32 6.28
CA GLU A 35 -4.85 6.49 5.35
C GLU A 35 -5.12 7.22 4.02
N GLU A 36 -5.58 8.49 4.07
CA GLU A 36 -5.79 9.29 2.86
C GLU A 36 -4.50 9.52 2.08
N ALA A 37 -3.37 9.70 2.77
CA ALA A 37 -2.07 9.82 2.13
C ALA A 37 -1.63 8.51 1.45
N VAL A 38 -1.92 7.35 2.05
CA VAL A 38 -1.67 6.04 1.43
C VAL A 38 -2.59 5.81 0.23
N LEU A 39 -3.88 6.12 0.32
CA LEU A 39 -4.82 6.02 -0.80
C LEU A 39 -4.39 6.91 -1.98
N ARG A 40 -3.94 8.13 -1.69
CA ARG A 40 -3.35 9.01 -2.72
C ARG A 40 -2.09 8.41 -3.36
N ALA A 41 -1.24 7.75 -2.58
CA ALA A 41 -0.07 7.06 -3.10
C ALA A 41 -0.45 5.84 -3.97
N VAL A 42 -1.54 5.13 -3.65
CA VAL A 42 -2.12 4.06 -4.48
C VAL A 42 -2.61 4.62 -5.82
N ASP A 43 -3.31 5.76 -5.81
CA ASP A 43 -3.73 6.45 -7.05
C ASP A 43 -2.52 6.84 -7.89
N GLY A 44 -1.50 7.42 -7.25
CA GLY A 44 -0.23 7.77 -7.86
C GLY A 44 0.49 6.57 -8.49
N PHE A 45 0.50 5.43 -7.80
CA PHE A 45 1.00 4.17 -8.35
C PHE A 45 0.24 3.76 -9.62
N ASN A 46 -1.10 3.78 -9.59
CA ASN A 46 -1.90 3.42 -10.76
C ASN A 46 -1.66 4.36 -11.94
N GLN A 47 -1.52 5.67 -11.69
CA GLN A 47 -1.24 6.67 -12.72
C GLN A 47 0.12 6.43 -13.40
N ARG A 48 1.19 6.23 -12.61
CA ARG A 48 2.56 6.10 -13.12
C ARG A 48 2.89 4.71 -13.68
N SER A 49 2.17 3.68 -13.23
CA SER A 49 2.44 2.28 -13.59
C SER A 49 2.00 1.95 -15.03
N SER A 50 2.70 1.05 -15.70
CA SER A 50 2.34 0.52 -17.03
C SER A 50 1.41 -0.71 -16.97
N GLU A 51 0.85 -1.02 -15.81
CA GLU A 51 -0.04 -2.15 -15.61
C GLU A 51 -1.37 -1.99 -16.36
N LYS A 52 -1.96 -3.11 -16.78
CA LYS A 52 -3.19 -3.12 -17.58
C LYS A 52 -4.44 -2.83 -16.75
N ASN A 53 -4.45 -3.32 -15.51
CA ASN A 53 -5.55 -3.20 -14.58
C ASN A 53 -5.18 -2.29 -13.43
N LEU A 54 -6.20 -1.69 -12.81
CA LEU A 54 -6.03 -0.93 -11.58
C LEU A 54 -5.67 -1.86 -10.43
N TYR A 55 -4.86 -1.37 -9.52
CA TYR A 55 -4.54 -2.01 -8.24
C TYR A 55 -5.20 -1.24 -7.12
N ARG A 56 -5.85 -1.96 -6.21
CA ARG A 56 -6.51 -1.37 -5.04
C ARG A 56 -5.77 -1.77 -3.76
N LEU A 57 -5.81 -0.90 -2.76
CA LEU A 57 -5.30 -1.19 -1.42
C LEU A 57 -5.95 -2.47 -0.88
N LEU A 58 -5.13 -3.46 -0.53
CA LEU A 58 -5.55 -4.74 0.05
C LEU A 58 -5.36 -4.72 1.57
N GLN A 59 -4.20 -4.25 2.02
CA GLN A 59 -3.81 -4.21 3.42
C GLN A 59 -2.81 -3.07 3.62
N GLN A 60 -2.85 -2.41 4.76
CA GLN A 60 -1.91 -1.37 5.15
C GLN A 60 -1.39 -1.67 6.56
N ASP A 61 -0.10 -1.41 6.79
CA ASP A 61 0.48 -1.52 8.12
C ASP A 61 0.10 -0.32 8.99
N LEU A 62 0.13 -0.51 10.32
CA LEU A 62 -0.17 0.55 11.27
C LEU A 62 0.74 1.75 11.05
N GLN A 63 0.18 2.96 11.22
CA GLN A 63 0.97 4.18 11.18
C GLN A 63 2.03 4.12 12.28
N PRO A 64 3.32 4.31 11.94
CA PRO A 64 4.35 4.42 12.96
C PRO A 64 4.17 5.71 13.77
N GLU A 65 4.53 5.68 15.05
CA GLU A 65 4.57 6.90 15.86
C GLU A 65 5.53 7.90 15.21
N GLY A 66 5.05 9.13 15.05
CA GLY A 66 5.78 10.20 14.39
C GLY A 66 5.81 11.46 15.22
N ASP A 67 6.64 12.40 14.78
CA ASP A 67 6.79 13.75 15.34
C ASP A 67 5.54 14.66 15.24
N GLY A 68 4.46 14.20 14.60
CA GLY A 68 3.24 14.97 14.35
C GLY A 68 3.35 16.04 13.27
N ASP A 69 4.52 16.25 12.65
CA ASP A 69 4.70 17.24 11.59
C ASP A 69 4.17 16.71 10.25
N PRO A 70 3.16 17.35 9.63
CA PRO A 70 2.60 16.89 8.35
C PRO A 70 3.56 17.04 7.16
N ASN A 71 4.61 17.86 7.29
CA ASN A 71 5.60 18.08 6.23
C ASN A 71 6.72 17.04 6.23
N THR A 72 6.91 16.34 7.34
CA THR A 72 7.94 15.32 7.48
C THR A 72 7.46 14.02 6.83
N PRO A 73 8.22 13.44 5.87
CA PRO A 73 7.84 12.20 5.22
C PRO A 73 7.56 11.08 6.22
N LYS A 74 6.38 10.47 6.14
CA LYS A 74 5.96 9.34 6.98
C LYS A 74 6.23 8.04 6.24
N PRO A 75 6.95 7.08 6.84
CA PRO A 75 7.18 5.80 6.21
C PRO A 75 5.87 5.02 6.07
N VAL A 76 5.75 4.29 4.96
CA VAL A 76 4.57 3.49 4.62
C VAL A 76 4.99 2.11 4.17
N SER A 77 4.19 1.11 4.56
CA SER A 77 4.25 -0.26 4.07
C SER A 77 2.81 -0.75 3.89
N PHE A 78 2.47 -1.18 2.68
CA PHE A 78 1.14 -1.65 2.34
C PHE A 78 1.16 -2.60 1.15
N LYS A 79 0.09 -3.37 1.00
CA LYS A 79 -0.12 -4.28 -0.13
C LYS A 79 -1.23 -3.76 -1.01
N VAL A 80 -1.00 -3.83 -2.31
CA VAL A 80 -2.03 -3.59 -3.32
C VAL A 80 -2.30 -4.87 -4.10
N LYS A 81 -3.55 -5.08 -4.52
CA LYS A 81 -3.96 -6.23 -5.32
C LYS A 81 -4.62 -5.79 -6.62
N GLU A 82 -4.28 -6.48 -7.70
CA GLU A 82 -4.85 -6.29 -9.03
C GLU A 82 -6.38 -6.46 -8.99
N THR A 83 -7.09 -5.54 -9.64
CA THR A 83 -8.55 -5.55 -9.76
C THR A 83 -8.99 -6.06 -11.13
N VAL A 84 -10.30 -6.25 -11.29
CA VAL A 84 -10.90 -6.56 -12.60
C VAL A 84 -11.04 -5.34 -13.51
N CYS A 85 -10.86 -4.13 -12.96
CA CYS A 85 -11.01 -2.89 -13.70
C CYS A 85 -9.77 -2.60 -14.55
N PRO A 86 -9.92 -2.35 -15.87
CA PRO A 86 -8.83 -1.83 -16.68
C PRO A 86 -8.43 -0.43 -16.21
N LYS A 87 -7.18 -0.02 -16.46
CA LYS A 87 -6.67 1.31 -16.11
C LYS A 87 -7.48 2.47 -16.72
N THR A 88 -8.20 2.23 -17.81
CA THR A 88 -9.09 3.21 -18.48
C THR A 88 -10.45 3.38 -17.80
N THR A 89 -10.69 2.69 -16.68
CA THR A 89 -11.94 2.77 -15.92
C THR A 89 -12.14 4.18 -15.35
N GLN A 90 -13.35 4.71 -15.49
CA GLN A 90 -13.75 6.00 -14.90
C GLN A 90 -14.49 5.84 -13.55
N ARG A 91 -14.74 4.60 -13.14
CA ARG A 91 -15.39 4.30 -11.85
C ARG A 91 -14.39 4.52 -10.71
N PRO A 92 -14.87 4.84 -9.50
CA PRO A 92 -14.05 4.88 -8.30
C PRO A 92 -13.34 3.55 -8.05
N LEU A 93 -12.10 3.61 -7.55
CA LEU A 93 -11.26 2.44 -7.32
C LEU A 93 -11.86 1.46 -6.29
N GLU A 94 -12.66 1.97 -5.36
CA GLU A 94 -13.37 1.21 -4.32
C GLU A 94 -14.44 0.29 -4.90
N GLN A 95 -14.98 0.63 -6.09
CA GLN A 95 -15.97 -0.17 -6.81
C GLN A 95 -15.34 -1.23 -7.72
N CYS A 96 -14.01 -1.27 -7.79
CA CYS A 96 -13.28 -2.27 -8.54
C CYS A 96 -13.01 -3.49 -7.66
N ASP A 97 -13.71 -4.58 -7.96
CA ASP A 97 -13.50 -5.85 -7.29
C ASP A 97 -12.08 -6.37 -7.53
N PHE A 98 -11.52 -7.02 -6.52
CA PHE A 98 -10.26 -7.72 -6.68
C PHE A 98 -10.41 -8.85 -7.68
N LYS A 99 -9.41 -8.99 -8.56
CA LYS A 99 -9.32 -10.16 -9.43
C LYS A 99 -8.93 -11.36 -8.59
N ASP A 100 -9.61 -12.50 -8.75
CA ASP A 100 -9.40 -13.70 -7.92
C ASP A 100 -7.92 -14.10 -7.86
N ASN A 101 -7.33 -14.31 -9.04
CA ASN A 101 -5.91 -14.60 -9.22
C ASN A 101 -5.09 -13.32 -9.50
N GLY A 102 -5.54 -12.18 -9.01
CA GLY A 102 -4.88 -10.88 -9.19
C GLY A 102 -3.52 -10.83 -8.49
N LEU A 103 -2.53 -10.23 -9.14
CA LEU A 103 -1.20 -10.06 -8.55
C LEU A 103 -1.27 -9.20 -7.29
N VAL A 104 -0.51 -9.58 -6.26
CA VAL A 104 -0.31 -8.77 -5.05
C VAL A 104 1.09 -8.17 -5.11
N LYS A 105 1.17 -6.87 -4.85
CA LYS A 105 2.44 -6.14 -4.77
C LYS A 105 2.62 -5.58 -3.36
N GLN A 106 3.83 -5.69 -2.84
CA GLN A 106 4.24 -4.98 -1.63
C GLN A 106 4.74 -3.61 -2.05
N CYS A 107 4.22 -2.57 -1.41
CA CYS A 107 4.63 -1.19 -1.61
C CYS A 107 5.28 -0.66 -0.33
N GLU A 108 6.46 -0.07 -0.47
CA GLU A 108 7.22 0.52 0.63
C GLU A 108 7.75 1.89 0.21
N GLY A 109 7.88 2.82 1.17
CA GLY A 109 8.40 4.15 0.91
C GLY A 109 7.93 5.18 1.91
N THR A 110 7.63 6.39 1.44
CA THR A 110 7.18 7.51 2.27
C THR A 110 6.05 8.34 1.64
N VAL A 111 5.25 8.99 2.49
CA VAL A 111 4.19 9.93 2.10
C VAL A 111 4.27 11.22 2.93
N ILE A 112 3.94 12.36 2.33
CA ILE A 112 3.77 13.63 3.04
C ILE A 112 2.29 13.87 3.31
N LEU A 113 1.94 14.23 4.55
CA LEU A 113 0.55 14.44 4.97
C LEU A 113 0.03 15.84 4.60
N ASP A 114 0.92 16.82 4.41
CA ASP A 114 0.55 18.12 3.84
C ASP A 114 -0.05 17.93 2.43
N GLN A 115 -1.35 18.17 2.33
CA GLN A 115 -2.11 18.00 1.11
C GLN A 115 -1.62 18.89 -0.03
N ASN A 116 -1.08 20.07 0.29
CA ASN A 116 -0.60 21.04 -0.70
C ASN A 116 0.72 20.60 -1.35
N ARG A 117 1.54 19.82 -0.62
CA ARG A 117 2.76 19.22 -1.18
C ARG A 117 2.45 17.95 -1.94
N GLY A 118 1.52 17.14 -1.44
CA GLY A 118 0.98 15.95 -2.12
C GLY A 118 2.03 14.92 -2.57
N TYR A 119 3.23 14.99 -2.01
CA TYR A 119 4.38 14.20 -2.44
C TYR A 119 4.38 12.82 -1.78
N PHE A 120 4.67 11.81 -2.59
CA PHE A 120 4.88 10.43 -2.15
C PHE A 120 6.05 9.84 -2.94
N ASP A 121 6.82 8.99 -2.29
CA ASP A 121 7.88 8.21 -2.92
C ASP A 121 7.75 6.77 -2.44
N ILE A 122 7.18 5.93 -3.30
CA ILE A 122 6.94 4.51 -3.02
C ILE A 122 7.55 3.66 -4.12
N ASN A 123 8.03 2.46 -3.78
CA ASN A 123 8.33 1.40 -4.73
C ASN A 123 7.39 0.22 -4.49
N CYS A 124 6.89 -0.41 -5.56
CA CYS A 124 5.93 -1.50 -5.46
C CYS A 124 6.42 -2.74 -6.22
N ASP A 125 6.92 -3.73 -5.48
CA ASP A 125 7.46 -4.97 -6.03
C ASP A 125 6.43 -6.11 -5.97
N ALA A 126 6.48 -7.02 -6.94
CA ALA A 126 5.55 -8.15 -6.98
C ALA A 126 5.90 -9.21 -5.92
N ILE A 127 4.94 -9.54 -5.05
CA ILE A 127 5.02 -10.76 -4.24
C ILE A 127 4.44 -11.89 -5.11
N LEU A 128 5.28 -12.85 -5.50
CA LEU A 128 4.82 -14.05 -6.19
C LEU A 128 3.75 -14.75 -5.33
N GLN A 129 2.56 -14.96 -5.91
CA GLN A 129 1.44 -15.54 -5.19
C GLN A 129 1.79 -16.90 -4.59
N VAL A 130 1.47 -17.03 -3.30
CA VAL A 130 1.51 -18.29 -2.51
C VAL A 130 0.53 -19.34 -3.06
N SER A 131 -0.32 -19.00 -4.04
CA SER A 131 -1.27 -19.93 -4.69
C SER A 131 -0.58 -21.11 -5.37
N LYS A 132 0.70 -20.99 -5.79
CA LYS A 132 1.49 -22.13 -6.30
C LYS A 132 1.91 -23.13 -5.22
N LEU A 133 1.97 -22.74 -3.94
CA LEU A 133 2.28 -23.66 -2.84
C LEU A 133 1.06 -24.49 -2.42
N GLY A 134 -0.15 -23.92 -2.49
CA GLY A 134 -1.39 -24.63 -2.18
C GLY A 134 -1.65 -25.81 -3.12
N GLN A 135 -1.46 -25.63 -4.44
CA GLN A 135 -1.57 -26.72 -5.41
C GLN A 135 -0.47 -27.78 -5.25
N LEU A 136 0.74 -27.38 -4.85
CA LEU A 136 1.81 -28.35 -4.54
C LEU A 136 1.46 -29.19 -3.30
N GLY A 137 0.87 -28.57 -2.27
CA GLY A 137 0.44 -29.26 -1.05
C GLY A 137 -0.60 -30.34 -1.32
N GLU A 138 -1.56 -30.07 -2.21
CA GLU A 138 -2.61 -31.04 -2.58
C GLU A 138 -2.05 -32.25 -3.36
N LEU A 139 -1.04 -32.02 -4.22
CA LEU A 139 -0.33 -33.08 -4.93
C LEU A 139 0.55 -33.93 -3.99
N ILE A 140 1.15 -33.33 -2.96
CA ILE A 140 1.93 -34.05 -1.94
C ILE A 140 1.01 -34.91 -1.06
N GLN A 141 -0.19 -34.44 -0.72
CA GLN A 141 -1.13 -35.21 0.11
C GLN A 141 -1.61 -36.49 -0.59
N ARG A 142 -1.89 -36.44 -1.91
CA ARG A 142 -2.23 -37.64 -2.69
C ARG A 142 -1.02 -38.56 -2.95
N GLY A 143 0.19 -38.01 -3.05
CA GLY A 143 1.42 -38.78 -3.24
C GLY A 143 1.94 -39.46 -1.97
N GLY A 144 1.80 -38.81 -0.80
CA GLY A 144 2.37 -39.25 0.47
C GLY A 144 1.64 -40.44 1.12
N GLN A 145 0.34 -40.61 0.87
CA GLN A 145 -0.42 -41.74 1.42
C GLN A 145 0.09 -43.12 0.96
N LYS A 146 0.69 -43.22 -0.24
CA LYS A 146 1.27 -44.48 -0.74
C LYS A 146 2.69 -44.77 -0.22
N ILE A 147 3.38 -43.77 0.33
CA ILE A 147 4.76 -43.92 0.84
C ILE A 147 4.75 -44.28 2.34
N GLY A 148 3.71 -43.87 3.08
CA GLY A 148 3.57 -44.12 4.52
C GLY A 148 3.59 -45.59 4.93
N GLU A 149 2.94 -46.49 4.18
CA GLU A 149 2.92 -47.93 4.50
C GLU A 149 4.31 -48.60 4.38
N LYS A 150 5.15 -48.16 3.43
CA LYS A 150 6.49 -48.74 3.24
C LYS A 150 7.49 -48.32 4.33
N ILE A 151 7.32 -47.15 4.92
CA ILE A 151 8.23 -46.62 5.96
C ILE A 151 7.99 -47.31 7.31
N GLN A 152 6.76 -47.74 7.61
CA GLN A 152 6.45 -48.45 8.86
C GLN A 152 7.26 -49.75 9.01
N ASN A 153 7.41 -50.52 7.93
CA ASN A 153 8.20 -51.76 7.93
C ASN A 153 9.71 -51.52 8.12
N ILE A 154 10.25 -50.38 7.65
CA ILE A 154 11.66 -50.01 7.87
C ILE A 154 11.88 -49.64 9.35
N GLY A 155 10.94 -48.91 9.96
CA GLY A 155 11.01 -48.52 11.36
C GLY A 155 10.96 -49.70 12.34
N GLN A 156 10.22 -50.76 12.04
CA GLN A 156 10.25 -52.01 12.82
C GLN A 156 11.60 -52.71 12.71
N ARG A 157 12.13 -52.85 11.49
CA ARG A 157 13.40 -53.55 11.24
C ARG A 157 14.62 -52.89 11.89
N ILE A 158 14.62 -51.56 11.98
CA ILE A 158 15.65 -50.80 12.70
C ILE A 158 15.53 -51.00 14.22
N ARG A 159 14.30 -50.98 14.76
CA ARG A 159 14.08 -51.26 16.20
C ARG A 159 14.54 -52.66 16.59
N ASP A 160 14.28 -53.65 15.76
CA ASP A 160 14.71 -55.04 15.99
C ASP A 160 16.23 -55.23 15.88
N PHE A 161 16.89 -54.40 15.08
CA PHE A 161 18.35 -54.40 14.99
C PHE A 161 18.98 -53.86 16.29
N PHE A 162 18.43 -52.77 16.84
CA PHE A 162 18.94 -52.19 18.09
C PHE A 162 18.56 -52.98 19.34
N SER A 163 17.41 -53.67 19.37
CA SER A 163 17.02 -54.50 20.52
C SER A 163 17.89 -55.76 20.69
N ASN A 164 18.48 -56.26 19.60
CA ASN A 164 19.42 -57.39 19.63
C ASN A 164 20.86 -56.98 19.99
N LEU A 165 21.18 -55.68 19.99
CA LEU A 165 22.46 -55.14 20.44
C LEU A 165 22.40 -54.82 21.94
N ARG A 166 22.05 -55.80 22.77
CA ARG A 166 22.23 -55.69 24.22
C ARG A 166 23.67 -56.11 24.55
N PRO A 167 24.49 -55.26 25.20
CA PRO A 167 25.84 -55.65 25.55
C PRO A 167 25.78 -56.80 26.56
N ARG A 168 26.54 -57.87 26.27
CA ARG A 168 26.83 -58.95 27.20
C ARG A 168 27.57 -58.33 28.39
N GLN A 169 26.86 -58.06 29.49
CA GLN A 169 27.51 -57.88 30.78
C GLN A 169 27.93 -59.27 31.26
N GLU A 170 29.24 -59.46 31.36
CA GLU A 170 29.87 -60.60 32.00
C GLU A 170 29.78 -60.44 33.53
N ALA A 171 29.18 -61.44 34.18
CA ALA A 171 29.56 -61.98 35.49
C ALA A 171 28.88 -63.35 35.64
#